data_AF-A0A9E5R2K1-F1
#
_entry.id   AF-A0A9E5R2K1-F1
#
_cell.length_a   1.000
_cell.length_b   1.000
_cell.length_c   1.000
_cell.angle_alpha   90.00
_cell.angle_beta   90.00
_cell.angle_gamma   90.00
#
_symmetry.space_group_name_H-M   'P 1'
#
loop_
_entity.id
_entity.type
_entity.pdbx_description
1 polymer ?
#
loop_
_entity_poly.entity_id
_entity_poly.type
_entity_poly.pdbx_seq_one_letter_code
_entity_poly.pdbx_strand_id
1 'polypeptide(L)'
;MSILEIMRLNLLSPMVLAFILGIIAVRVKSDLRIPSQIYDIISIYLLFAIGLKGGFDLAESSLTNFGTTALVTALLGAGIPLWTFWILRYMGRMDAENAIALGIHYGAVSAVTLSAAVTFLTEANEPFEGFMPTMYVIMEIPAVIVGLVLAQRLIGEVKQSPDVVIRSALSSKSFLLLGGGVVGLREKLLKPTRLFGLQLQEVPNAVFAHSDPFFLEEAGGFQILAMRH
;
A
#
# COMPACT_ATOMS: atom_id res chain seq x y z
N MET A 1 -18.30 6.57 20.40
CA MET A 1 -17.26 7.61 20.49
C MET A 1 -17.88 8.97 20.26
N SER A 2 -17.41 9.99 20.98
CA SER A 2 -17.81 11.37 20.68
C SER A 2 -17.08 11.88 19.42
N ILE A 3 -17.65 12.84 18.67
CA ILE A 3 -16.98 13.45 17.49
C ILE A 3 -15.58 13.99 17.85
N LEU A 4 -15.44 14.56 19.04
CA LEU A 4 -14.16 15.10 19.53
C LEU A 4 -13.10 14.00 19.69
N GLU A 5 -13.52 12.80 20.09
CA GLU A 5 -12.66 11.64 20.27
C GLU A 5 -12.17 11.11 18.92
N ILE A 6 -13.05 11.01 17.92
CA ILE A 6 -12.71 10.62 16.55
C ILE A 6 -11.71 11.60 15.92
N MET A 7 -11.92 12.91 16.13
CA MET A 7 -10.99 13.93 15.67
C MET A 7 -9.61 13.80 16.33
N ARG A 8 -9.57 13.49 17.63
CA ARG A 8 -8.30 13.28 18.35
C ARG A 8 -7.56 12.05 17.82
N LEU A 9 -8.24 10.92 17.63
CA LEU A 9 -7.61 9.69 17.12
C LEU A 9 -7.00 9.90 15.73
N ASN A 10 -7.71 10.57 14.82
CA ASN A 10 -7.17 10.81 13.47
C ASN A 10 -6.04 11.85 13.45
N LEU A 11 -6.22 13.00 14.12
CA LEU A 11 -5.26 14.10 14.07
C LEU A 11 -3.98 13.84 14.87
N LEU A 12 -4.07 13.05 15.94
CA LEU A 12 -2.93 12.67 16.77
C LEU A 12 -2.34 11.31 16.39
N SER A 13 -2.81 10.72 15.28
CA SER A 13 -2.20 9.50 14.76
C SER A 13 -0.72 9.73 14.42
N PRO A 14 0.17 8.74 14.67
CA PRO A 14 1.60 8.88 14.40
C PRO A 14 1.91 9.32 12.97
N MET A 15 1.13 8.87 11.99
CA MET A 15 1.31 9.22 10.57
C MET A 15 0.99 10.69 10.28
N VAL A 16 -0.09 11.24 10.83
CA VAL A 16 -0.44 12.66 10.66
C VAL A 16 0.59 13.55 11.37
N LEU A 17 1.02 13.17 12.57
CA LEU A 17 2.05 13.89 13.30
C LEU A 17 3.40 13.86 12.57
N ALA A 18 3.81 12.72 12.01
CA ALA A 18 5.02 12.60 11.19
C ALA A 18 4.93 13.46 9.92
N PHE A 19 3.77 13.52 9.27
CA PHE A 19 3.53 14.41 8.13
C PHE A 19 3.67 15.89 8.51
N ILE A 20 3.06 16.32 9.61
CA ILE A 20 3.20 17.69 10.14
C ILE A 20 4.67 17.98 10.49
N LEU A 21 5.37 17.04 11.12
CA LEU A 21 6.79 17.16 11.41
C LEU A 21 7.61 17.35 10.13
N GLY A 22 7.30 16.61 9.07
CA GLY A 22 7.91 16.80 7.75
C GLY A 22 7.71 18.21 7.19
N ILE A 23 6.50 18.76 7.29
CA ILE A 23 6.20 20.15 6.89
C ILE A 23 7.04 21.13 7.71
N ILE A 24 7.11 20.95 9.03
CA ILE A 24 7.90 21.80 9.92
C ILE A 24 9.38 21.72 9.56
N ALA A 25 9.92 20.51 9.35
CA ALA A 25 11.31 20.27 8.98
C ALA A 25 11.70 20.99 7.69
N VAL A 26 10.85 20.96 6.66
CA VAL A 26 11.06 21.71 5.41
C VAL A 26 11.03 23.22 5.66
N ARG A 27 10.12 23.71 6.52
CA ARG A 27 9.99 25.15 6.81
C ARG A 27 11.15 25.73 7.60
N VAL A 28 11.73 24.96 8.51
CA VAL A 28 12.95 25.38 9.24
C VAL A 28 14.22 25.18 8.42
N LYS A 29 14.11 24.81 7.14
CA LYS A 29 15.24 24.50 6.24
C LYS A 29 16.15 23.43 6.82
N SER A 30 15.58 22.42 7.47
CA SER A 30 16.34 21.27 7.93
C SER A 30 16.99 20.58 6.72
N ASP A 31 18.28 20.27 6.82
CA ASP A 31 19.04 19.53 5.80
C ASP A 31 18.65 18.04 5.74
N LEU A 32 17.44 17.69 6.18
CA LEU A 32 16.90 16.34 6.18
C LEU A 32 16.55 15.90 4.75
N ARG A 33 17.58 15.59 3.96
CA ARG A 33 17.45 14.90 2.67
C ARG A 33 17.66 13.41 2.89
N ILE A 34 16.60 12.63 2.68
CA ILE A 34 16.73 11.18 2.60
C ILE A 34 17.34 10.86 1.22
N PRO A 35 18.49 10.16 1.16
CA PRO A 35 19.06 9.70 -0.11
C PRO A 35 18.06 8.84 -0.89
N SER A 36 18.05 8.96 -2.22
CA SER A 36 17.10 8.24 -3.08
C SER A 36 17.19 6.73 -2.92
N GLN A 37 18.39 6.20 -2.68
CA GLN A 37 18.61 4.77 -2.45
C GLN A 37 17.90 4.26 -1.20
N ILE A 38 17.86 5.07 -0.14
CA ILE A 38 17.15 4.71 1.10
C ILE A 38 15.64 4.69 0.84
N TYR A 39 15.13 5.66 0.09
CA TYR A 39 13.72 5.69 -0.31
C TYR A 39 13.31 4.44 -1.10
N ASP A 40 14.13 4.02 -2.06
CA ASP A 40 13.86 2.83 -2.88
C ASP A 40 13.86 1.56 -2.03
N ILE A 41 14.84 1.39 -1.14
CA ILE A 41 14.92 0.24 -0.24
C ILE A 41 13.69 0.18 0.69
N ILE A 42 13.33 1.30 1.33
CA ILE A 42 12.16 1.37 2.21
C ILE A 42 10.88 1.06 1.42
N SER A 43 10.74 1.61 0.21
CA SER A 43 9.59 1.33 -0.65
C SER A 43 9.48 -0.15 -0.99
N ILE A 44 10.59 -0.78 -1.42
CA ILE A 44 10.62 -2.21 -1.76
C ILE A 44 10.24 -3.05 -0.54
N TYR A 45 10.82 -2.77 0.61
CA TYR A 45 10.53 -3.46 1.86
C TYR A 45 9.05 -3.35 2.25
N LEU A 46 8.50 -2.13 2.25
CA LEU A 46 7.10 -1.90 2.62
C LEU A 46 6.15 -2.62 1.67
N LEU A 47 6.37 -2.51 0.36
CA LEU A 47 5.56 -3.19 -0.65
C LEU A 47 5.58 -4.70 -0.48
N PHE A 48 6.77 -5.27 -0.25
CA PHE A 48 6.89 -6.70 0.00
C PHE A 48 6.19 -7.12 1.31
N ALA A 49 6.35 -6.36 2.40
CA ALA A 49 5.72 -6.61 3.69
C ALA A 49 4.18 -6.52 3.63
N ILE A 50 3.64 -5.50 2.94
CA ILE A 50 2.21 -5.36 2.64
C ILE A 50 1.71 -6.61 1.91
N GLY A 51 2.44 -7.03 0.88
CA GLY A 51 2.13 -8.25 0.13
C GLY A 51 2.11 -9.49 1.03
N LEU A 52 3.16 -9.68 1.82
CA LEU A 52 3.31 -10.83 2.72
C LEU A 52 2.15 -10.91 3.72
N LYS A 53 1.76 -9.78 4.34
CA LYS A 53 0.60 -9.71 5.23
C LYS A 53 -0.68 -10.11 4.51
N GLY A 54 -0.91 -9.52 3.35
CA GLY A 54 -2.10 -9.76 2.55
C GLY A 54 -2.25 -11.22 2.14
N GLY A 55 -1.15 -11.88 1.77
CA GLY A 55 -1.12 -13.31 1.47
C GLY A 55 -1.36 -14.21 2.68
N PHE A 56 -0.77 -13.86 3.82
CA PHE A 56 -0.93 -14.61 5.06
C PHE A 56 -2.38 -14.59 5.56
N ASP A 57 -3.01 -13.41 5.58
CA ASP A 57 -4.38 -13.23 6.04
C ASP A 57 -5.42 -13.75 5.02
N LEU A 58 -5.06 -13.82 3.73
CA LEU A 58 -5.90 -14.42 2.69
C LEU A 58 -6.19 -15.90 2.95
N ALA A 59 -5.22 -16.65 3.50
CA ALA A 59 -5.38 -18.08 3.78
C ALA A 59 -6.44 -18.39 4.85
N GLU A 60 -6.82 -17.43 5.68
CA GLU A 60 -7.86 -17.58 6.71
C GLU A 60 -9.23 -17.07 6.24
N SER A 61 -9.28 -16.39 5.11
CA SER A 61 -10.49 -15.72 4.64
C SER A 61 -11.41 -16.65 3.84
N SER A 62 -12.73 -16.40 3.93
CA SER A 62 -13.69 -17.02 3.03
C SER A 62 -13.45 -16.51 1.59
N LEU A 63 -13.25 -17.44 0.66
CA LEU A 63 -13.10 -17.17 -0.78
C LEU A 63 -14.23 -16.30 -1.33
N THR A 64 -15.45 -16.44 -0.80
CA THR A 64 -16.60 -15.64 -1.22
C THR A 64 -16.47 -14.18 -0.78
N ASN A 65 -16.09 -13.93 0.49
CA ASN A 65 -15.93 -12.56 1.00
C ASN A 65 -14.75 -11.84 0.34
N PHE A 66 -13.64 -12.56 0.13
CA PHE A 66 -12.52 -12.03 -0.62
C PHE A 66 -12.93 -11.72 -2.06
N GLY A 67 -13.60 -12.65 -2.75
CA GLY A 67 -13.97 -12.50 -4.16
C GLY A 67 -14.91 -11.33 -4.43
N THR A 68 -15.93 -11.13 -3.58
CA THR A 68 -16.84 -9.98 -3.70
C THR A 68 -16.11 -8.66 -3.44
N THR A 69 -15.29 -8.60 -2.39
CA THR A 69 -14.51 -7.39 -2.05
C THR A 69 -13.48 -7.07 -3.13
N ALA A 70 -12.79 -8.08 -3.65
CA ALA A 70 -11.84 -7.95 -4.75
C ALA A 70 -12.52 -7.42 -6.03
N LEU A 71 -13.70 -7.94 -6.37
CA LEU A 71 -14.44 -7.47 -7.53
C LEU A 71 -14.84 -6.00 -7.40
N VAL A 72 -15.42 -5.61 -6.25
CA VAL A 72 -15.80 -4.21 -6.00
C VAL A 72 -14.56 -3.31 -6.05
N THR A 73 -13.47 -3.73 -5.42
CA THR A 73 -12.20 -2.99 -5.42
C THR A 73 -11.65 -2.82 -6.82
N ALA A 74 -11.68 -3.86 -7.66
CA ALA A 74 -11.21 -3.78 -9.04
C ALA A 74 -12.08 -2.85 -9.88
N LEU A 75 -13.41 -2.87 -9.69
CA LEU A 75 -14.34 -1.96 -10.35
C LEU A 75 -14.10 -0.51 -9.93
N LEU A 76 -13.83 -0.25 -8.64
CA LEU A 76 -13.46 1.08 -8.16
C LEU A 76 -12.12 1.53 -8.75
N GLY A 77 -11.11 0.66 -8.74
CA GLY A 77 -9.81 0.93 -9.35
C GLY A 77 -9.91 1.31 -10.82
N ALA A 78 -10.76 0.61 -11.59
CA ALA A 78 -11.02 0.96 -12.98
C ALA A 78 -11.89 2.23 -13.14
N GLY A 79 -12.87 2.41 -12.26
CA GLY A 79 -13.85 3.49 -12.33
C GLY A 79 -13.28 4.86 -11.97
N ILE A 80 -12.39 4.94 -10.98
CA ILE A 80 -11.82 6.21 -10.50
C ILE A 80 -11.09 6.96 -11.61
N PRO A 81 -10.12 6.37 -12.36
CA PRO A 81 -9.45 7.08 -13.45
C PRO A 81 -10.42 7.49 -14.56
N LEU A 82 -11.43 6.66 -14.86
CA LEU A 82 -12.44 6.98 -15.87
C LEU A 82 -13.20 8.26 -15.48
N TRP A 83 -13.83 8.28 -14.31
CA TRP A 83 -14.68 9.41 -13.94
C TRP A 83 -13.85 10.66 -13.64
N THR A 84 -12.67 10.49 -13.04
CA THR A 84 -11.72 11.59 -12.83
C THR A 84 -11.30 12.22 -14.15
N PHE A 85 -10.99 11.41 -15.16
CA PHE A 85 -10.68 11.91 -16.50
C PHE A 85 -11.82 12.75 -17.07
N TRP A 86 -13.06 12.24 -17.06
CA TRP A 86 -14.21 12.97 -17.61
C TRP A 86 -14.48 14.27 -16.82
N ILE A 87 -14.41 14.24 -15.50
CA ILE A 87 -14.60 15.44 -14.68
C ILE A 87 -13.54 16.49 -14.99
N LEU A 88 -12.25 16.11 -15.00
CA LEU A 88 -11.15 17.04 -15.24
C LEU A 88 -11.11 17.55 -16.68
N ARG A 89 -11.45 16.70 -17.65
CA ARG A 89 -11.47 17.08 -19.07
C ARG A 89 -12.57 18.10 -19.36
N TYR A 90 -13.77 17.90 -18.81
CA TYR A 90 -14.94 18.71 -19.17
C TYR A 90 -15.20 19.84 -18.19
N MET A 91 -15.16 19.59 -16.88
CA MET A 91 -15.38 20.62 -15.86
C MET A 91 -14.08 21.37 -15.56
N GLY A 92 -12.97 20.64 -15.40
CA GLY A 92 -11.65 21.21 -15.14
C GLY A 92 -11.01 21.87 -16.36
N ARG A 93 -11.53 21.62 -17.57
CA ARG A 93 -11.02 22.12 -18.86
C ARG A 93 -9.53 21.80 -19.08
N MET A 94 -9.04 20.72 -18.47
CA MET A 94 -7.67 20.26 -18.62
C MET A 94 -7.46 19.57 -19.97
N ASP A 95 -6.23 19.56 -20.46
CA ASP A 95 -5.81 18.71 -21.57
C ASP A 95 -5.87 17.22 -21.20
N ALA A 96 -5.84 16.36 -22.22
CA ALA A 96 -5.99 14.93 -22.02
C ALA A 96 -4.83 14.31 -21.23
N GLU A 97 -3.60 14.77 -21.46
CA GLU A 97 -2.40 14.29 -20.78
C GLU A 97 -2.51 14.51 -19.27
N ASN A 98 -2.80 15.73 -18.85
CA ASN A 98 -2.94 16.08 -17.43
C ASN A 98 -4.15 15.41 -16.77
N ALA A 99 -5.29 15.33 -17.47
CA ALA A 99 -6.49 14.67 -16.94
C ALA A 99 -6.26 13.16 -16.72
N ILE A 100 -5.54 12.50 -17.63
CA ILE A 100 -5.20 11.08 -17.52
C ILE A 100 -4.16 10.86 -16.41
N ALA A 101 -3.12 11.67 -16.35
CA ALA A 101 -2.10 11.60 -15.31
C ALA A 101 -2.72 11.73 -13.91
N LEU A 102 -3.61 12.71 -13.72
CA LEU A 102 -4.34 12.87 -12.46
C LEU A 102 -5.32 11.72 -12.22
N GLY A 103 -6.02 11.23 -13.25
CA GLY A 103 -6.90 10.06 -13.13
C GLY A 103 -6.18 8.81 -12.63
N ILE A 104 -4.98 8.54 -13.17
CA ILE A 104 -4.11 7.46 -12.69
C ILE A 104 -3.68 7.72 -11.25
N HIS A 105 -3.27 8.96 -10.93
CA HIS A 105 -2.79 9.32 -9.60
C HIS A 105 -3.86 9.16 -8.52
N TYR A 106 -5.10 9.58 -8.78
CA TYR A 106 -6.22 9.42 -7.85
C TYR A 106 -6.79 7.99 -7.83
N GLY A 107 -6.60 7.22 -8.90
CA GLY A 107 -6.91 5.79 -8.93
C GLY A 107 -5.90 4.92 -8.19
N ALA A 108 -4.70 5.43 -7.93
CA ALA A 108 -3.68 4.77 -7.12
C ALA A 108 -3.95 4.96 -5.62
N VAL A 109 -3.66 3.94 -4.81
CA VAL A 109 -3.80 3.98 -3.35
C VAL A 109 -2.46 4.38 -2.73
N SER A 110 -2.48 5.03 -1.56
CA SER A 110 -1.27 5.25 -0.76
C SER A 110 -1.19 4.22 0.38
N ALA A 111 -0.04 3.55 0.51
CA ALA A 111 0.25 2.65 1.62
C ALA A 111 0.15 3.36 2.98
N VAL A 112 0.49 4.65 3.02
CA VAL A 112 0.37 5.50 4.21
C VAL A 112 -1.10 5.66 4.63
N THR A 113 -1.98 5.92 3.66
CA THR A 113 -3.42 6.06 3.94
C THR A 113 -4.03 4.75 4.41
N LEU A 114 -3.65 3.63 3.79
CA LEU A 114 -4.07 2.31 4.22
C LEU A 114 -3.61 2.03 5.65
N SER A 115 -2.34 2.28 5.96
CA SER A 115 -1.79 2.09 7.32
C SER A 115 -2.53 2.95 8.34
N ALA A 116 -2.77 4.23 8.04
CA ALA A 116 -3.52 5.11 8.93
C ALA A 116 -4.96 4.63 9.16
N ALA A 117 -5.64 4.14 8.12
CA ALA A 117 -7.00 3.61 8.23
C ALA A 117 -7.05 2.33 9.09
N VAL A 118 -6.08 1.42 8.89
CA VAL A 118 -5.92 0.22 9.71
C VAL A 118 -5.71 0.59 11.18
N THR A 119 -4.77 1.49 11.46
CA THR A 119 -4.51 1.98 12.83
C THR A 119 -5.76 2.59 13.46
N PHE A 120 -6.48 3.43 12.73
CA PHE A 120 -7.72 4.04 13.22
C PHE A 120 -8.78 3.00 13.56
N LEU A 121 -9.01 2.01 12.70
CA LEU A 121 -10.00 0.95 12.96
C LEU A 121 -9.60 0.08 14.15
N THR A 122 -8.30 -0.22 14.29
CA THR A 122 -7.77 -0.94 15.45
C THR A 122 -7.96 -0.15 16.74
N GLU A 123 -7.61 1.14 16.78
CA GLU A 123 -7.83 2.00 17.94
C GLU A 123 -9.32 2.17 18.26
N ALA A 124 -10.16 2.18 17.22
CA ALA A 124 -11.61 2.22 17.35
C ALA A 124 -12.23 0.90 17.82
N ASN A 125 -11.46 -0.19 17.90
CA ASN A 125 -11.93 -1.56 18.12
C ASN A 125 -12.99 -2.02 17.10
N GLU A 126 -12.93 -1.48 15.88
CA GLU A 126 -13.81 -1.89 14.79
C GLU A 126 -13.16 -3.03 13.99
N PRO A 127 -13.83 -4.19 13.83
CA PRO A 127 -13.27 -5.30 13.09
C PRO A 127 -13.20 -4.97 11.60
N PHE A 128 -12.12 -5.40 10.95
CA PHE A 128 -11.91 -5.32 9.51
C PHE A 128 -11.22 -6.58 9.00
N GLU A 129 -11.31 -6.84 7.71
CA GLU A 129 -10.74 -8.02 7.10
C GLU A 129 -9.21 -7.91 6.96
N GLY A 130 -8.47 -8.93 7.41
CA GLY A 130 -6.99 -8.94 7.35
C GLY A 130 -6.42 -8.89 5.93
N PHE A 131 -7.20 -9.29 4.91
CA PHE A 131 -6.78 -9.22 3.50
C PHE A 131 -6.92 -7.81 2.89
N MET A 132 -7.35 -6.80 3.63
CA MET A 132 -7.48 -5.41 3.12
C MET A 132 -6.18 -4.85 2.52
N PRO A 133 -4.97 -5.15 3.01
CA PRO A 133 -3.74 -4.78 2.32
C PRO A 133 -3.57 -5.41 0.94
N THR A 134 -4.19 -6.56 0.66
CA THR A 134 -4.21 -7.17 -0.69
C THR A 134 -5.09 -6.37 -1.65
N MET A 135 -6.16 -5.73 -1.14
CA MET A 135 -7.06 -4.91 -1.96
C MET A 135 -6.33 -3.71 -2.58
N TYR A 136 -5.29 -3.20 -1.92
CA TYR A 136 -4.40 -2.15 -2.45
C TYR A 136 -3.92 -2.49 -3.88
N VAL A 137 -3.43 -3.71 -4.09
CA VAL A 137 -2.89 -4.16 -5.39
C VAL A 137 -4.00 -4.35 -6.41
N ILE A 138 -5.12 -4.93 -5.96
CA ILE A 138 -6.29 -5.21 -6.79
C ILE A 138 -6.90 -3.91 -7.30
N MET A 139 -6.77 -2.81 -6.56
CA MET A 139 -7.20 -1.49 -6.99
C MET A 139 -6.19 -0.83 -7.96
N GLU A 140 -4.88 -0.97 -7.69
CA GLU A 140 -3.82 -0.33 -8.47
C GLU A 140 -3.75 -0.86 -9.92
N ILE A 141 -3.84 -2.17 -10.12
CA ILE A 141 -3.67 -2.79 -11.44
C ILE A 141 -4.74 -2.29 -12.45
N PRO A 142 -6.05 -2.35 -12.16
CA PRO A 142 -7.08 -1.82 -13.05
C PRO A 142 -6.95 -0.31 -13.28
N ALA A 143 -6.56 0.46 -12.26
CA ALA A 143 -6.40 1.90 -12.39
C ALA A 143 -5.31 2.26 -13.40
N VAL A 144 -4.15 1.60 -13.31
CA VAL A 144 -3.04 1.78 -14.24
C VAL A 144 -3.42 1.32 -15.66
N ILE A 145 -4.07 0.16 -15.80
CA ILE A 145 -4.51 -0.34 -17.11
C ILE A 145 -5.45 0.65 -17.79
N VAL A 146 -6.47 1.13 -17.08
CA VAL A 146 -7.43 2.09 -17.62
C VAL A 146 -6.74 3.38 -18.04
N GLY A 147 -5.85 3.91 -17.20
CA GLY A 147 -5.09 5.12 -17.52
C GLY A 147 -4.21 4.97 -18.76
N LEU A 148 -3.46 3.86 -18.87
CA LEU A 148 -2.63 3.57 -20.04
C LEU A 148 -3.46 3.38 -21.32
N VAL A 149 -4.63 2.75 -21.21
CA VAL A 149 -5.56 2.61 -22.35
C VAL A 149 -6.12 3.97 -22.77
N LEU A 150 -6.50 4.83 -21.82
CA LEU A 150 -6.93 6.20 -22.12
C LEU A 150 -5.81 7.00 -22.80
N ALA A 151 -4.57 6.88 -22.31
CA ALA A 151 -3.41 7.56 -22.89
C ALA A 151 -3.20 7.18 -24.35
N GLN A 152 -3.18 5.88 -24.65
CA GLN A 152 -3.02 5.40 -26.03
C GLN A 152 -4.14 5.84 -26.98
N ARG A 153 -5.38 5.90 -26.47
CA ARG A 153 -6.54 6.25 -27.31
C ARG A 153 -6.66 7.75 -27.57
N LEU A 154 -6.27 8.59 -26.61
CA LEU A 154 -6.59 10.01 -26.61
C LEU A 154 -5.39 10.92 -26.88
N ILE A 155 -4.18 10.48 -26.52
CA ILE A 155 -2.94 11.23 -26.72
C ILE A 155 -2.24 10.75 -28.00
N GLY A 156 -2.46 9.48 -28.40
CA GLY A 156 -1.93 8.95 -29.65
C GLY A 156 -0.45 8.57 -29.60
N GLU A 157 0.15 8.45 -28.41
CA GLU A 157 1.44 7.78 -28.27
C GLU A 157 1.32 6.33 -28.76
N VAL A 158 2.41 5.83 -29.36
CA VAL A 158 2.56 4.50 -30.00
C VAL A 158 1.57 3.48 -29.41
N LYS A 159 0.63 2.98 -30.24
CA LYS A 159 -0.28 1.89 -29.84
C LYS A 159 0.55 0.76 -29.25
N GLN A 160 0.46 0.60 -27.94
CA GLN A 160 1.15 -0.48 -27.25
C GLN A 160 0.27 -1.71 -27.33
N SER A 161 0.89 -2.85 -27.59
CA SER A 161 0.18 -4.12 -27.55
C SER A 161 -0.40 -4.35 -26.13
N PRO A 162 -1.56 -5.01 -26.00
CA PRO A 162 -2.18 -5.27 -24.70
C PRO A 162 -1.24 -5.96 -23.69
N ASP A 163 -0.31 -6.79 -24.17
CA ASP A 163 0.70 -7.43 -23.33
C ASP A 163 1.66 -6.43 -22.69
N VAL A 164 2.05 -5.36 -23.39
CA VAL A 164 2.93 -4.31 -22.86
C VAL A 164 2.21 -3.50 -21.78
N VAL A 165 0.92 -3.24 -21.96
CA VAL A 165 0.08 -2.54 -20.97
C VAL A 165 -0.03 -3.36 -19.69
N ILE A 166 -0.36 -4.64 -19.83
CA ILE A 166 -0.48 -5.57 -18.70
C ILE A 166 0.88 -5.73 -18.01
N ARG A 167 1.96 -5.91 -18.78
CA ARG A 167 3.32 -5.97 -18.23
C ARG A 167 3.71 -4.69 -17.51
N SER A 168 3.33 -3.52 -18.00
CA SER A 168 3.64 -2.25 -17.32
C SER A 168 2.87 -2.10 -16.01
N ALA A 169 1.61 -2.54 -15.96
CA ALA A 169 0.83 -2.58 -14.73
C ALA A 169 1.35 -3.62 -13.72
N LEU A 170 1.96 -4.72 -14.20
CA LEU A 170 2.50 -5.79 -13.38
C LEU A 170 3.99 -5.64 -13.04
N SER A 171 4.80 -4.93 -13.82
CA SER A 171 6.24 -4.74 -13.58
C SER A 171 6.53 -3.55 -12.65
N SER A 172 5.48 -2.89 -12.18
CA SER A 172 5.58 -1.83 -11.18
C SER A 172 5.80 -2.41 -9.77
N LYS A 173 5.67 -1.54 -8.77
CA LYS A 173 5.56 -1.85 -7.34
C LYS A 173 4.59 -3.02 -7.04
N SER A 174 3.60 -3.24 -7.91
CA SER A 174 2.69 -4.40 -7.91
C SER A 174 3.39 -5.76 -7.92
N PHE A 175 4.53 -5.92 -8.61
CA PHE A 175 5.25 -7.21 -8.64
C PHE A 175 5.72 -7.63 -7.24
N LEU A 176 6.25 -6.68 -6.46
CA LEU A 176 6.74 -6.91 -5.12
C LEU A 176 5.61 -7.27 -4.16
N LEU A 177 4.47 -6.59 -4.30
CA LEU A 177 3.26 -6.87 -3.54
C LEU A 177 2.68 -8.25 -3.87
N LEU A 178 2.55 -8.60 -5.16
CA LEU A 178 2.08 -9.92 -5.59
C LEU A 178 3.03 -11.03 -5.15
N GLY A 179 4.35 -10.81 -5.31
CA GLY A 179 5.39 -11.73 -4.85
C GLY A 179 5.32 -11.96 -3.35
N GLY A 180 5.21 -10.89 -2.56
CA GLY A 180 4.97 -10.97 -1.11
C GLY A 180 3.70 -11.77 -0.79
N GLY A 181 2.60 -11.50 -1.49
CA GLY A 181 1.32 -12.20 -1.31
C GLY A 181 1.41 -13.71 -1.56
N VAL A 182 2.07 -14.12 -2.63
CA VAL A 182 2.28 -15.55 -2.91
C VAL A 182 3.15 -16.19 -1.83
N VAL A 183 4.21 -15.52 -1.39
CA VAL A 183 5.08 -16.01 -0.31
C VAL A 183 4.31 -16.14 1.00
N GLY A 184 3.56 -15.11 1.40
CA GLY A 184 2.75 -15.12 2.61
C GLY A 184 1.66 -16.20 2.60
N LEU A 185 0.99 -16.37 1.46
CA LEU A 185 -0.02 -17.43 1.28
C LEU A 185 0.61 -18.83 1.38
N ARG A 186 1.73 -19.05 0.69
CA ARG A 186 2.48 -20.32 0.75
C ARG A 186 2.93 -20.64 2.17
N GLU A 187 3.45 -19.64 2.87
CA GLU A 187 3.95 -19.78 4.23
C GLU A 187 2.85 -20.15 5.22
N LYS A 188 1.66 -19.59 5.06
CA LYS A 188 0.51 -19.96 5.91
C LYS A 188 0.03 -21.39 5.63
N LEU A 189 0.02 -21.79 4.36
CA LEU A 189 -0.43 -23.11 3.91
C LEU A 189 0.55 -24.24 4.26
N LEU A 190 1.85 -23.96 4.24
CA LEU A 190 2.91 -24.89 4.64
C LEU A 190 3.37 -24.49 6.05
N LYS A 191 2.86 -25.16 7.10
CA LYS A 191 3.16 -24.95 8.54
C LYS A 191 4.38 -24.03 8.82
N PRO A 192 4.23 -23.02 9.70
CA PRO A 192 5.13 -21.87 9.79
C PRO A 192 6.60 -22.29 9.83
N THR A 193 7.30 -22.02 8.75
CA THR A 193 8.73 -22.19 8.57
C THR A 193 9.41 -20.91 9.04
N ARG A 194 10.30 -21.05 10.03
CA ARG A 194 11.11 -19.91 10.50
C ARG A 194 12.00 -19.42 9.35
N LEU A 195 11.72 -18.24 8.80
CA LEU A 195 12.62 -17.57 7.86
C LEU A 195 13.56 -16.68 8.69
N PHE A 196 14.86 -16.99 8.70
CA PHE A 196 15.87 -16.25 9.48
C PHE A 196 15.62 -16.18 11.00
N GLY A 197 14.93 -17.18 11.57
CA GLY A 197 14.65 -17.24 13.01
C GLY A 197 13.47 -16.38 13.47
N LEU A 198 12.98 -15.45 12.65
CA LEU A 198 11.78 -14.67 12.91
C LEU A 198 10.53 -15.46 12.49
N GLN A 199 9.46 -15.34 13.28
CA GLN A 199 8.14 -15.75 12.80
C GLN A 199 7.73 -14.78 11.68
N LEU A 200 7.47 -15.27 10.47
CA LEU A 200 7.04 -14.41 9.35
C LEU A 200 5.72 -13.67 9.61
N GLN A 201 4.99 -14.05 10.66
CA GLN A 201 3.82 -13.34 11.17
C GLN A 201 4.19 -12.00 11.86
N GLU A 202 5.40 -11.87 12.39
CA GLU A 202 5.86 -10.66 13.08
C GLU A 202 6.40 -9.61 12.13
N VAL A 203 6.89 -10.00 10.94
CA VAL A 203 7.47 -9.05 9.97
C VAL A 203 6.45 -8.01 9.49
N PRO A 204 5.21 -8.37 9.11
CA PRO A 204 4.23 -7.38 8.74
C PRO A 204 3.53 -6.75 9.95
N ASN A 205 3.36 -7.49 11.05
CA ASN A 205 2.84 -6.89 12.28
C ASN A 205 3.76 -5.77 12.77
N ALA A 206 5.09 -5.88 12.67
CA ALA A 206 5.99 -4.77 12.99
C ALA A 206 5.82 -3.51 12.10
N VAL A 207 5.35 -3.69 10.85
CA VAL A 207 5.08 -2.59 9.91
C VAL A 207 3.71 -1.95 10.16
N PHE A 208 2.74 -2.72 10.66
CA PHE A 208 1.33 -2.30 10.81
C PHE A 208 0.84 -2.18 12.26
N ALA A 209 1.59 -2.66 13.25
CA ALA A 209 1.23 -2.67 14.66
C ALA A 209 1.79 -1.46 15.39
N HIS A 210 0.98 -0.99 16.34
CA HIS A 210 1.42 -0.22 17.49
C HIS A 210 2.40 -1.04 18.32
N SER A 211 3.54 -0.46 18.67
CA SER A 211 4.34 -0.73 19.87
C SER A 211 4.14 -2.10 20.54
N ASP A 212 4.57 -3.19 19.89
CA ASP A 212 4.71 -4.47 20.59
C ASP A 212 6.00 -4.43 21.43
N PRO A 213 5.94 -4.55 22.77
CA PRO A 213 7.13 -4.58 23.63
C PRO A 213 8.06 -5.78 23.32
N PHE A 214 7.57 -6.78 22.57
CA PHE A 214 8.36 -7.91 22.07
C PHE A 214 9.49 -7.49 21.11
N PHE A 215 9.29 -6.42 20.33
CA PHE A 215 10.29 -5.95 19.35
C PHE A 215 11.52 -5.31 20.01
N LEU A 216 11.37 -4.75 21.22
CA LEU A 216 12.49 -4.17 21.97
C LEU A 216 13.36 -5.24 22.66
N GLU A 217 12.80 -6.42 22.93
CA GLU A 217 13.52 -7.52 23.59
C GLU A 217 14.36 -8.33 22.57
N GLU A 218 13.83 -8.60 21.36
CA GLU A 218 14.59 -9.27 20.30
C GLU A 218 15.58 -8.35 19.56
N ALA A 219 15.28 -7.06 19.39
CA ALA A 219 16.25 -6.10 18.86
C ALA A 219 17.45 -5.90 19.80
N GLY A 220 17.26 -6.05 21.12
CA GLY A 220 18.34 -6.10 22.11
C GLY A 220 19.17 -7.38 22.03
N GLY A 221 18.53 -8.51 21.72
CA GLY A 221 19.21 -9.81 21.52
C GLY A 221 20.14 -9.83 20.30
N PHE A 222 19.78 -9.13 19.23
CA PHE A 222 20.60 -9.05 18.00
C PHE A 222 21.92 -8.28 18.19
N GLN A 223 21.97 -7.28 19.09
CA GLN A 223 23.22 -6.59 19.41
C GLN A 223 24.21 -7.45 20.19
N ILE A 224 23.73 -8.45 20.95
CA ILE A 224 24.60 -9.35 21.73
C ILE A 224 25.16 -10.48 20.84
N LEU A 225 24.43 -10.92 19.81
CA LEU A 225 24.91 -11.97 18.91
C LEU A 225 25.87 -11.45 17.82
N ALA A 226 25.72 -10.20 17.37
CA ALA A 226 26.59 -9.59 16.36
C ALA A 226 27.96 -9.12 16.89
N MET A 227 28.21 -9.18 18.21
CA MET A 227 29.54 -8.93 18.82
C MET A 227 30.35 -10.22 19.07
N ARG A 228 29.83 -11.38 18.66
CA ARG A 228 30.60 -12.63 18.59
C ARG A 228 30.62 -13.12 17.14
N HIS A 229 31.49 -12.53 16.32
CA HIS A 229 32.36 -13.22 15.35
C HIS A 229 33.22 -12.20 14.61
#